data_AF-A0A9D8ZE99-F1
#
_entry.id   AF-A0A9D8ZE99-F1
#
_cell.length_a   1.000
_cell.length_b   1.000
_cell.length_c   1.000
_cell.angle_alpha   90.00
_cell.angle_beta   90.00
_cell.angle_gamma   90.00
#
_symmetry.space_group_name_H-M   'P 1'
#
loop_
_entity.id
_entity.type
_entity.pdbx_description
1 polymer ?
#
loop_
_entity_poly.entity_id
_entity_poly.type
_entity_poly.pdbx_seq_one_letter_code
_entity_poly.pdbx_strand_id
1 'polypeptide(L)'
;MTKPSLYFFACLLIFILVLSLLITGSSILTVPLYEGSSIPMGTPITWMGLIALPLTIYFGVGEFRNPKKRHKLFNQLLTFSVGFAVLWVPVSYLLAGNLSFSFSGAATDFQGGQLAMKLFWGYTYGIAILPLILFIIHCILILVKKKGERNI
;
A
#
# COMPACT_ATOMS: atom_id res chain seq x y z
N MET A 1 8.59 -13.91 -21.04
CA MET A 1 8.75 -12.96 -19.92
C MET A 1 8.94 -11.57 -20.51
N THR A 2 8.01 -10.65 -20.25
CA THR A 2 8.22 -9.23 -20.58
C THR A 2 9.33 -8.69 -19.68
N LYS A 3 10.32 -7.98 -20.24
CA LYS A 3 11.37 -7.36 -19.42
C LYS A 3 10.75 -6.50 -18.31
N PRO A 4 11.19 -6.61 -17.05
CA PRO A 4 10.70 -5.75 -15.98
C PRO A 4 11.00 -4.29 -16.35
N SER A 5 9.98 -3.43 -16.28
CA SER A 5 10.15 -2.01 -16.62
C SER A 5 10.94 -1.31 -15.53
N LEU A 6 11.66 -0.24 -15.86
CA LEU A 6 12.35 0.61 -14.88
C LEU A 6 11.46 1.02 -13.70
N TYR A 7 10.17 1.26 -13.96
CA TYR A 7 9.16 1.58 -12.95
C TYR A 7 9.00 0.51 -11.87
N PHE A 8 9.15 -0.78 -12.23
CA PHE A 8 9.10 -1.87 -11.24
C PHE A 8 10.20 -1.71 -10.20
N PHE A 9 11.45 -1.51 -10.65
CA PHE A 9 12.59 -1.38 -9.74
C PHE A 9 12.51 -0.10 -8.92
N ALA A 10 12.05 1.01 -9.51
CA ALA A 10 11.85 2.25 -8.78
C ALA A 10 10.80 2.10 -7.66
N CYS A 11 9.62 1.55 -7.97
CA CYS A 11 8.58 1.31 -6.98
C CYS A 11 9.03 0.31 -5.90
N LEU A 12 9.71 -0.77 -6.29
CA LEU A 12 10.22 -1.76 -5.35
C LEU A 12 11.24 -1.15 -4.39
N LEU A 13 12.17 -0.35 -4.91
CA LEU A 13 13.18 0.34 -4.10
C LEU A 13 12.53 1.30 -3.10
N ILE A 14 11.58 2.14 -3.56
CA ILE A 14 10.83 3.04 -2.69
C ILE A 14 10.12 2.25 -1.59
N PHE A 15 9.41 1.17 -1.95
CA PHE A 15 8.69 0.35 -0.98
C PHE A 15 9.63 -0.26 0.06
N ILE A 16 10.76 -0.83 -0.36
CA ILE A 16 11.75 -1.42 0.55
C ILE A 16 12.32 -0.37 1.50
N LEU A 17 12.73 0.80 0.98
CA LEU A 17 13.28 1.88 1.80
C LEU A 17 12.27 2.36 2.85
N VAL A 18 11.02 2.61 2.44
CA VAL A 18 9.95 3.03 3.36
C VAL A 18 9.68 1.95 4.41
N LEU A 19 9.59 0.68 4.00
CA LEU A 19 9.37 -0.42 4.91
C LEU A 19 10.52 -0.56 5.92
N SER A 20 11.77 -0.39 5.48
CA SER A 20 12.93 -0.39 6.37
C SER A 20 12.86 0.75 7.39
N LEU A 21 12.48 1.96 6.99
CA LEU A 21 12.31 3.09 7.92
C LEU A 21 11.22 2.80 8.96
N LEU A 22 10.08 2.23 8.53
CA LEU A 22 8.96 1.90 9.41
C LEU A 22 9.30 0.78 10.40
N ILE A 23 9.93 -0.30 9.94
CA ILE A 23 10.32 -1.44 10.80
C ILE A 23 11.37 -1.00 11.82
N THR A 24 12.33 -0.17 11.42
CA THR A 24 13.39 0.32 12.32
C THR A 24 12.91 1.40 13.28
N GLY A 25 11.70 1.95 13.07
CA GLY A 25 11.22 3.08 13.86
C GLY A 25 12.11 4.32 13.71
N SER A 26 12.64 4.56 12.50
CA SER A 26 13.61 5.62 12.26
C SER A 26 13.11 7.00 12.72
N SER A 27 13.98 7.76 13.38
CA SER A 27 13.65 9.11 13.88
C SER A 27 13.24 10.08 12.78
N ILE A 28 13.65 9.86 11.52
CA ILE A 28 13.23 10.70 10.40
C ILE A 28 11.71 10.69 10.21
N LEU A 29 11.01 9.64 10.65
CA LEU A 29 9.56 9.54 10.53
C LEU A 29 8.81 10.50 11.45
N THR A 30 9.45 11.01 12.50
CA THR A 30 8.82 11.93 13.46
C THR A 30 9.29 13.37 13.32
N VAL A 31 10.30 13.63 12.48
CA VAL A 31 10.77 14.98 12.17
C VAL A 31 9.63 15.77 11.49
N PRO A 32 9.36 17.02 11.90
CA PRO A 32 8.40 17.88 11.20
C PRO A 32 8.76 18.07 9.72
N LEU A 33 7.74 18.10 8.86
CA LEU A 33 7.90 18.27 7.41
C LEU A 33 8.62 19.58 7.04
N TYR A 34 8.30 20.65 7.77
CA TYR A 34 8.99 21.93 7.74
C TYR A 34 8.95 22.58 9.13
N GLU A 35 9.77 23.60 9.35
CA GLU A 35 9.85 24.31 10.63
C GLU A 35 8.48 24.87 11.04
N GLY A 36 8.06 24.56 12.26
CA GLY A 36 6.75 24.96 12.79
C GLY A 36 5.55 24.10 12.34
N SER A 37 5.75 23.08 11.49
CA SER A 37 4.66 22.18 11.10
C SER A 37 4.38 21.11 12.16
N SER A 38 3.11 20.71 12.30
CA SER A 38 2.69 19.55 13.10
C SER A 38 2.65 18.25 12.27
N ILE A 39 3.05 18.31 10.99
CA ILE A 39 2.97 17.19 10.06
C ILE A 39 4.30 16.42 10.14
N PRO A 40 4.31 15.16 10.58
CA PRO A 40 5.52 14.37 10.60
C PRO A 40 5.92 13.94 9.18
N MET A 41 7.22 13.89 8.88
CA MET A 41 7.79 13.34 7.65
C MET A 41 7.35 11.90 7.39
N GLY A 42 7.02 11.15 8.45
CA GLY A 42 6.44 9.83 8.36
C GLY A 42 5.11 9.77 7.58
N THR A 43 4.32 10.85 7.54
CA THR A 43 3.08 10.90 6.76
C THR A 43 3.34 10.76 5.25
N PRO A 44 4.08 11.67 4.59
CA PRO A 44 4.37 11.53 3.16
C PRO A 44 5.24 10.29 2.85
N ILE A 45 6.16 9.91 3.74
CA ILE A 45 7.00 8.71 3.55
C ILE A 45 6.12 7.44 3.52
N THR A 46 5.23 7.28 4.49
CA THR A 46 4.28 6.14 4.54
C THR A 46 3.36 6.15 3.32
N TRP A 47 2.85 7.32 2.93
CA TRP A 47 1.97 7.45 1.77
C TRP A 47 2.64 6.96 0.48
N MET A 48 3.91 7.35 0.26
CA MET A 48 4.70 6.84 -0.86
C MET A 48 4.87 5.32 -0.81
N GLY A 49 5.16 4.75 0.37
CA GLY A 49 5.28 3.30 0.53
C GLY A 49 3.99 2.54 0.20
N LEU A 50 2.85 3.04 0.70
CA LEU A 50 1.54 2.45 0.45
C LEU A 50 1.15 2.48 -1.03
N ILE A 51 1.53 3.53 -1.77
CA ILE A 51 1.33 3.62 -3.23
C ILE A 51 2.32 2.71 -3.96
N ALA A 52 3.58 2.68 -3.53
CA ALA A 52 4.65 1.95 -4.19
C ALA A 52 4.42 0.43 -4.17
N LEU A 53 3.81 -0.11 -3.12
CA LEU A 53 3.52 -1.54 -3.00
C LEU A 53 2.63 -2.11 -4.13
N PRO A 54 1.37 -1.66 -4.32
CA PRO A 54 0.52 -2.16 -5.39
C PRO A 54 1.11 -1.85 -6.77
N LEU A 55 1.82 -0.72 -6.96
CA LEU A 55 2.50 -0.41 -8.21
C LEU A 55 3.65 -1.37 -8.52
N THR A 56 4.41 -1.78 -7.51
CA THR A 56 5.47 -2.80 -7.66
C THR A 56 4.89 -4.09 -8.21
N ILE A 57 3.76 -4.55 -7.66
CA ILE A 57 3.10 -5.77 -8.14
C ILE A 57 2.53 -5.56 -9.55
N TYR A 58 1.93 -4.40 -9.81
CA TYR A 58 1.37 -4.05 -11.11
C TYR A 58 2.45 -4.06 -12.21
N PHE A 59 3.60 -3.43 -11.98
CA PHE A 59 4.68 -3.40 -12.97
C PHE A 59 5.48 -4.70 -13.05
N GLY A 60 5.54 -5.47 -11.95
CA GLY A 60 6.27 -6.73 -11.87
C GLY A 60 5.55 -7.90 -12.55
N VAL A 61 4.22 -7.92 -12.53
CA VAL A 61 3.41 -9.00 -13.11
C VAL A 61 2.82 -8.56 -14.45
N GLY A 62 3.38 -9.09 -15.55
CA GLY A 62 2.96 -8.72 -16.91
C GLY A 62 1.48 -9.01 -17.20
N GLU A 63 0.95 -10.09 -16.62
CA GLU A 63 -0.43 -10.53 -16.75
C GLU A 63 -1.45 -9.57 -16.12
N PHE A 64 -1.02 -8.74 -15.17
CA PHE A 64 -1.88 -7.72 -14.57
C PHE A 64 -1.96 -6.46 -15.42
N ARG A 65 -0.87 -6.09 -16.12
CA ARG A 65 -0.87 -4.94 -17.04
C ARG A 65 -1.64 -5.20 -18.32
N ASN A 66 -1.51 -6.40 -18.86
CA ASN A 66 -2.20 -6.84 -20.07
C ASN A 66 -3.12 -8.03 -19.75
N PRO A 67 -4.23 -7.80 -19.04
CA PRO A 67 -5.05 -8.88 -18.54
C PRO A 67 -5.82 -9.56 -19.67
N LYS A 68 -5.58 -10.87 -19.83
CA LYS A 68 -6.55 -11.77 -20.48
C LYS A 68 -7.77 -11.96 -19.57
N LYS A 69 -8.88 -12.53 -20.07
CA LYS A 69 -10.14 -12.74 -19.31
C LYS A 69 -9.92 -13.25 -17.87
N ARG A 70 -8.99 -14.19 -17.65
CA ARG A 70 -8.66 -14.78 -16.33
C ARG A 70 -8.06 -13.79 -15.32
N HIS A 71 -7.30 -12.78 -15.76
CA HIS A 71 -6.60 -11.84 -14.89
C HIS A 71 -7.28 -10.47 -14.81
N LYS A 72 -8.45 -10.31 -15.45
CA LYS A 72 -9.20 -9.04 -15.45
C LYS A 72 -9.59 -8.61 -14.03
N LEU A 73 -10.06 -9.55 -13.20
CA LEU A 73 -10.40 -9.26 -11.81
C LEU A 73 -9.17 -8.83 -10.99
N PHE A 74 -8.03 -9.52 -11.17
CA PHE A 74 -6.78 -9.16 -10.48
C PHE A 74 -6.33 -7.75 -10.86
N ASN A 75 -6.37 -7.41 -12.15
CA ASN A 75 -6.04 -6.07 -12.60
C ASN A 75 -6.97 -5.01 -11.99
N GLN A 76 -8.28 -5.25 -11.98
CA GLN A 76 -9.26 -4.33 -11.38
C GLN A 76 -9.00 -4.13 -9.89
N LEU A 77 -8.87 -5.21 -9.12
CA LEU A 77 -8.61 -5.14 -7.68
C LEU A 77 -7.28 -4.44 -7.37
N LEU A 78 -6.24 -4.69 -8.17
CA LEU A 78 -4.95 -4.02 -8.00
C LEU A 78 -5.02 -2.53 -8.37
N THR A 79 -5.76 -2.18 -9.41
CA THR A 79 -6.02 -0.78 -9.79
C THR A 79 -6.81 -0.05 -8.70
N PHE A 80 -7.83 -0.69 -8.13
CA PHE A 80 -8.55 -0.16 -6.98
C PHE A 80 -7.62 0.02 -5.78
N SER A 81 -6.74 -0.94 -5.51
CA SER A 81 -5.74 -0.83 -4.43
C SER A 81 -4.84 0.40 -4.60
N VAL A 82 -4.37 0.70 -5.83
CA VAL A 82 -3.63 1.94 -6.11
C VAL A 82 -4.49 3.17 -5.82
N GLY A 83 -5.74 3.19 -6.29
CA GLY A 83 -6.67 4.30 -6.04
C GLY A 83 -6.89 4.55 -4.55
N PHE A 84 -7.11 3.49 -3.77
CA PHE A 84 -7.23 3.58 -2.32
C PHE A 84 -5.93 4.01 -1.65
N ALA A 85 -4.76 3.60 -2.13
CA ALA A 85 -3.48 4.09 -1.60
C ALA A 85 -3.29 5.59 -1.86
N VAL A 86 -3.66 6.09 -3.05
CA VAL A 86 -3.63 7.52 -3.36
C VAL A 86 -4.58 8.30 -2.45
N LEU A 87 -5.77 7.78 -2.18
CA LEU A 87 -6.75 8.41 -1.29
C LEU A 87 -6.43 8.28 0.21
N TRP A 88 -5.30 7.64 0.56
CA TRP A 88 -4.98 7.35 1.96
C TRP A 88 -4.89 8.61 2.83
N VAL A 89 -4.17 9.65 2.39
CA VAL A 89 -4.06 10.91 3.16
C VAL A 89 -5.41 11.62 3.33
N PRO A 90 -6.19 11.89 2.26
CA PRO A 90 -7.51 12.52 2.41
C PRO A 90 -8.44 11.77 3.36
N VAL A 91 -8.56 10.44 3.20
CA VAL A 91 -9.43 9.63 4.06
C VAL A 91 -8.94 9.61 5.50
N SER A 92 -7.62 9.50 5.70
CA SER A 92 -7.03 9.52 7.04
C SER A 92 -7.21 10.86 7.75
N TYR A 93 -7.13 11.97 7.00
CA TYR A 93 -7.43 13.30 7.53
C TYR A 93 -8.89 13.43 7.95
N LEU A 94 -9.84 12.93 7.15
CA LEU A 94 -11.27 12.94 7.52
C LEU A 94 -11.54 12.12 8.78
N LEU A 95 -10.80 11.04 9.00
CA LEU A 95 -10.92 10.22 10.20
C LEU A 95 -10.24 10.83 11.43
N ALA A 96 -9.05 11.41 11.28
CA ALA A 96 -8.24 11.90 12.41
C ALA A 96 -8.49 13.38 12.76
N GLY A 97 -8.91 14.19 11.78
CA GLY A 97 -9.02 15.65 11.91
C GLY A 97 -7.68 16.38 11.85
N ASN A 98 -6.57 15.68 11.60
CA ASN A 98 -5.22 16.22 11.55
C ASN A 98 -4.33 15.42 10.59
N LEU A 99 -3.21 16.00 10.16
CA LEU A 99 -2.26 15.39 9.20
C LEU A 99 -1.15 14.56 9.86
N SER A 100 -1.10 14.52 11.20
CA SER A 100 -0.27 13.59 11.97
C SER A 100 -0.97 12.26 12.27
N PHE A 101 -2.22 12.11 11.80
CA PHE A 101 -3.11 10.97 12.04
C PHE A 101 -3.11 10.49 13.49
N SER A 102 -3.14 11.47 14.40
CA SER A 102 -3.17 11.22 15.84
C SER A 102 -4.61 11.09 16.31
N PHE A 103 -4.86 10.11 17.18
CA PHE A 103 -6.18 9.80 17.74
C PHE A 103 -6.13 9.89 19.26
N SER A 104 -7.22 10.36 19.88
CA SER A 104 -7.33 10.50 21.33
C SER A 104 -8.49 9.66 21.87
N GLY A 105 -8.23 8.89 22.92
CA GLY A 105 -9.27 8.14 23.64
C GLY A 105 -10.26 9.02 24.40
N ALA A 106 -9.93 10.30 24.62
CA ALA A 106 -10.79 11.27 25.30
C ALA A 106 -11.70 12.04 24.35
N ALA A 107 -11.56 11.86 23.03
CA ALA A 107 -12.45 12.49 22.05
C ALA A 107 -13.86 11.91 22.19
N THR A 108 -14.84 12.79 22.39
CA THR A 108 -16.27 12.44 22.46
C THR A 108 -16.89 12.29 21.09
N ASP A 109 -16.31 12.93 20.08
CA ASP A 109 -16.76 12.90 18.69
C ASP A 109 -16.19 11.69 17.94
N PHE A 110 -16.83 11.36 16.80
CA PHE A 110 -16.34 10.29 15.94
C PHE A 110 -14.94 10.57 15.38
N GLN A 111 -14.74 11.77 14.83
CA GLN A 111 -13.46 12.19 14.25
C GLN A 111 -12.41 12.32 15.36
N GLY A 112 -11.23 11.74 15.14
CA GLY A 112 -10.15 11.68 16.13
C GLY A 112 -10.40 10.68 17.28
N GLY A 113 -11.59 10.08 17.35
CA GLY A 113 -11.97 9.11 18.37
C GLY A 113 -11.56 7.67 18.07
N GLN A 114 -11.87 6.77 19.01
CA GLN A 114 -11.47 5.36 18.96
C GLN A 114 -12.05 4.59 17.77
N LEU A 115 -13.30 4.88 17.37
CA LEU A 115 -13.91 4.21 16.23
C LEU A 115 -13.24 4.62 14.92
N ALA A 116 -12.96 5.92 14.73
CA ALA A 116 -12.22 6.41 13.57
C ALA A 116 -10.80 5.83 13.50
N MET A 117 -10.13 5.66 14.66
CA MET A 117 -8.82 5.00 14.73
C MET A 117 -8.87 3.55 14.23
N LYS A 118 -9.90 2.77 14.63
CA LYS A 118 -10.08 1.39 14.14
C LYS A 118 -10.29 1.36 12.63
N LEU A 119 -11.11 2.27 12.09
CA LEU A 119 -11.34 2.39 10.65
C LEU A 119 -10.07 2.79 9.90
N PHE A 120 -9.29 3.72 10.44
CA PHE A 120 -7.99 4.13 9.89
C PHE A 120 -7.03 2.94 9.78
N TRP A 121 -6.89 2.13 10.83
CA TRP A 121 -6.02 0.95 10.79
C TRP A 121 -6.54 -0.12 9.83
N GLY A 122 -7.84 -0.41 9.87
CA GLY A 122 -8.45 -1.38 8.95
C GLY A 122 -8.26 -0.98 7.49
N TYR A 123 -8.41 0.30 7.19
CA TYR A 123 -8.17 0.86 5.86
C TYR A 123 -6.69 0.77 5.45
N THR A 124 -5.78 1.21 6.33
CA THR A 124 -4.32 1.16 6.08
C THR A 124 -3.84 -0.27 5.86
N TYR A 125 -4.26 -1.21 6.69
CA TYR A 125 -3.96 -2.63 6.50
C TYR A 125 -4.59 -3.19 5.24
N GLY A 126 -5.83 -2.79 4.91
CA GLY A 126 -6.49 -3.19 3.67
C GLY A 126 -5.69 -2.81 2.42
N ILE A 127 -5.15 -1.59 2.38
CA ILE A 127 -4.30 -1.12 1.28
C ILE A 127 -3.03 -1.98 1.15
N ALA A 128 -2.40 -2.35 2.27
CA ALA A 128 -1.16 -3.12 2.24
C ALA A 128 -1.38 -4.61 1.96
N ILE A 129 -2.40 -5.22 2.58
CA ILE A 129 -2.64 -6.67 2.56
C ILE A 129 -3.25 -7.11 1.22
N LEU A 130 -4.22 -6.35 0.68
CA LEU A 130 -4.91 -6.71 -0.57
C LEU A 130 -3.93 -7.00 -1.73
N PRO A 131 -2.99 -6.11 -2.10
CA PRO A 131 -2.09 -6.37 -3.21
C PRO A 131 -1.15 -7.55 -2.93
N LEU A 132 -0.71 -7.74 -1.67
CA LEU A 132 0.10 -8.91 -1.27
C LEU A 132 -0.66 -10.22 -1.46
N ILE A 133 -1.92 -10.29 -1.04
CA ILE A 133 -2.78 -11.47 -1.24
C ILE A 133 -2.93 -11.77 -2.73
N LEU A 134 -3.21 -10.75 -3.56
CA LEU A 134 -3.33 -10.92 -5.01
C LEU A 134 -2.05 -11.49 -5.63
N PHE A 135 -0.89 -11.00 -5.18
CA PHE A 135 0.41 -11.49 -5.63
C PHE A 135 0.65 -12.95 -5.20
N ILE A 136 0.37 -13.29 -3.94
CA ILE A 136 0.51 -14.68 -3.43
C ILE A 136 -0.38 -15.64 -4.21
N ILE A 137 -1.66 -15.30 -4.42
CA ILE A 137 -2.58 -16.13 -5.20
C ILE A 137 -2.04 -16.33 -6.61
N HIS A 138 -1.54 -15.28 -7.26
CA HIS A 138 -0.95 -15.38 -8.59
C HIS A 138 0.26 -16.32 -8.63
N CYS A 139 1.18 -16.22 -7.67
CA CYS A 139 2.31 -17.14 -7.54
C CYS A 139 1.87 -18.60 -7.40
N ILE A 140 0.86 -18.87 -6.55
CA ILE A 140 0.30 -20.22 -6.36
C ILE A 140 -0.28 -20.75 -7.69
N LEU A 141 -1.04 -19.93 -8.42
CA LEU A 141 -1.64 -20.33 -9.70
C LEU A 141 -0.58 -20.67 -10.76
N ILE A 142 0.54 -19.96 -10.80
CA ILE A 142 1.66 -20.26 -11.70
C ILE A 142 2.31 -21.59 -11.31
N LEU A 143 2.58 -21.81 -10.03
CA LEU A 143 3.22 -23.02 -9.54
C LEU A 143 2.39 -24.28 -9.84
N VAL A 144 1.07 -24.19 -9.65
CA VAL A 144 0.14 -25.29 -9.98
C VAL A 144 0.13 -25.59 -11.48
N LYS A 145 0.08 -24.56 -12.34
CA LYS A 145 0.11 -24.74 -13.81
C LYS A 145 1.40 -25.42 -14.27
N LYS A 146 2.55 -24.98 -13.76
CA LYS A 146 3.88 -25.53 -14.10
C LYS A 146 4.07 -26.97 -13.62
N LYS A 147 3.37 -27.40 -12.57
CA LYS A 147 3.39 -28.79 -12.11
C LYS A 147 2.58 -29.69 -13.04
N GLY A 148 1.41 -29.23 -13.50
CA GLY A 148 0.57 -29.97 -14.46
C GLY A 148 1.26 -30.22 -15.80
N GLU A 149 2.00 -29.24 -16.32
CA GLU A 149 2.74 -29.34 -17.60
C GLU A 149 3.97 -30.25 -17.54
N ARG A 150 4.49 -30.58 -16.35
CA ARG A 150 5.65 -31.47 -16.17
C ARG A 150 5.29 -32.94 -15.96
N ASN A 151 4.01 -33.24 -15.74
CA ASN A 151 3.48 -34.58 -15.50
C ASN A 151 2.78 -35.17 -16.74
N ILE A 152 2.94 -34.53 -17.90
CA ILE A 152 2.48 -34.94 -19.23
C ILE A 152 3.74 -35.02 -20.11
#